data_AF-A0A699VZG4-F1
#
_entry.id   AF-A0A699VZG4-F1
#
_cell.length_a   1.000
_cell.length_b   1.000
_cell.length_c   1.000
_cell.angle_alpha   90.00
_cell.angle_beta   90.00
_cell.angle_gamma   90.00
#
_symmetry.space_group_name_H-M   'P 1'
#
loop_
_entity.id
_entity.type
_entity.pdbx_description
1 polymer ?
#
loop_
_entity_poly.entity_id
_entity_poly.type
_entity_poly.pdbx_seq_one_letter_code
_entity_poly.pdbx_strand_id
1 'polypeptide(L)'
;MVEEPKPLKKKQHVEMDEEYARKFHAELNKDIDWDLGIDHVKKKAKEDPTVQRYQVIKRKPQTEAQARKNMIMYLKNVDGFRLNYFKGMSYDDIRLIFEVKFNSNIDFLLKTKEQIEEEESTALQRINETLAQEAAKRRKLNEEVEDFKRHLKI
;
A
#
# COMPACT_ATOMS: atom_id res chain seq x y z
N MET A 1 25.82 -59.78 -35.70
CA MET A 1 24.52 -59.55 -35.04
C MET A 1 24.83 -59.03 -33.66
N VAL A 2 24.75 -57.72 -33.45
CA VAL A 2 24.87 -57.08 -32.14
C VAL A 2 23.48 -56.51 -31.85
N GLU A 3 22.78 -57.13 -30.91
CA GLU A 3 21.46 -56.66 -30.45
C GLU A 3 21.63 -55.30 -29.76
N GLU A 4 20.97 -54.28 -30.28
CA GLU A 4 20.93 -52.96 -29.69
C GLU A 4 20.21 -52.97 -28.32
N PRO A 5 20.71 -52.27 -27.30
CA PRO A 5 20.13 -52.29 -25.96
C PRO A 5 18.81 -51.50 -25.92
N LYS A 6 17.78 -52.14 -25.34
CA LYS A 6 16.42 -51.60 -25.13
C LYS A 6 16.44 -50.19 -24.48
N PRO A 7 15.60 -49.25 -24.92
CA PRO A 7 15.54 -47.91 -24.33
C PRO A 7 14.87 -47.97 -22.95
N LEU A 8 15.65 -47.69 -21.89
CA LEU A 8 15.14 -47.48 -20.53
C LEU A 8 14.31 -46.19 -20.47
N LYS A 9 13.21 -46.25 -19.71
CA LYS A 9 12.11 -45.28 -19.73
C LYS A 9 12.55 -43.94 -19.10
N LYS A 10 12.30 -42.83 -19.80
CA LYS A 10 12.57 -41.42 -19.38
C LYS A 10 12.20 -41.09 -17.92
N LYS A 11 11.20 -41.76 -17.34
CA LYS A 11 10.74 -41.54 -15.97
C LYS A 11 11.78 -41.93 -14.90
N GLN A 12 12.55 -42.98 -15.14
CA GLN A 12 13.56 -43.45 -14.17
C GLN A 12 14.77 -42.51 -14.08
N HIS A 13 15.10 -41.82 -15.17
CA HIS A 13 16.19 -40.85 -15.19
C HIS A 13 15.84 -39.59 -14.39
N VAL A 14 14.59 -39.11 -14.54
CA VAL A 14 14.08 -37.95 -13.79
C VAL A 14 14.07 -38.21 -12.28
N GLU A 15 13.71 -39.44 -11.86
CA GLU A 15 13.66 -39.82 -10.46
C GLU A 15 15.07 -39.86 -9.81
N MET A 16 16.07 -40.36 -10.53
CA MET A 16 17.48 -40.32 -10.07
C MET A 16 18.01 -38.88 -9.95
N ASP A 17 17.68 -38.01 -10.91
CA ASP A 17 18.10 -36.62 -10.90
C ASP A 17 17.46 -35.84 -9.74
N GLU A 18 16.19 -36.13 -9.42
CA GLU A 18 15.50 -35.57 -8.25
C GLU A 18 16.10 -36.03 -6.92
N GLU A 19 16.41 -37.32 -6.76
CA GLU A 19 17.05 -37.82 -5.54
C GLU A 19 18.46 -37.25 -5.35
N TYR A 20 19.21 -37.09 -6.44
CA TYR A 20 20.52 -36.45 -6.41
C TYR A 20 20.42 -34.99 -5.97
N ALA A 21 19.46 -34.23 -6.50
CA ALA A 21 19.21 -32.85 -6.09
C ALA A 21 18.81 -32.75 -4.61
N ARG A 22 17.95 -33.65 -4.11
CA ARG A 22 17.56 -33.70 -2.69
C ARG A 22 18.76 -33.99 -1.78
N LYS A 23 19.62 -34.93 -2.16
CA LYS A 23 20.83 -35.27 -1.40
C LYS A 23 21.81 -34.10 -1.37
N PHE A 24 22.03 -33.43 -2.50
CA PHE A 24 22.89 -32.27 -2.60
C PHE A 24 22.40 -31.09 -1.75
N HIS A 25 21.09 -30.80 -1.78
CA HIS A 25 20.48 -29.78 -0.90
C HIS A 25 20.61 -30.12 0.58
N ALA A 26 20.43 -31.40 0.96
CA ALA A 26 20.56 -31.84 2.34
C ALA A 26 22.01 -31.83 2.85
N GLU A 27 22.98 -32.01 1.96
CA GLU A 27 24.42 -31.94 2.27
C GLU A 27 24.88 -30.50 2.46
N LEU A 28 24.50 -29.58 1.56
CA LEU A 28 24.81 -28.15 1.69
C LEU A 28 24.19 -27.48 2.92
N ASN A 29 23.01 -27.94 3.36
CA ASN A 29 22.33 -27.38 4.53
C ASN A 29 22.86 -27.86 5.90
N LYS A 30 23.74 -28.86 5.95
CA LYS A 30 24.29 -29.38 7.23
C LYS A 30 25.40 -28.51 7.81
N ASP A 31 26.14 -27.80 6.96
CA ASP A 31 27.36 -27.08 7.36
C ASP A 31 27.25 -25.55 7.28
N ILE A 32 26.13 -25.02 6.78
CA ILE A 32 25.89 -23.58 6.68
C ILE A 32 24.97 -23.13 7.83
N ASP A 33 25.57 -22.48 8.83
CA ASP A 33 24.83 -21.70 9.82
C ASP A 33 24.23 -20.47 9.14
N TRP A 34 23.03 -20.65 8.59
CA TRP A 34 22.29 -19.60 7.90
C TRP A 34 21.97 -18.42 8.82
N ASP A 35 21.78 -18.65 10.12
CA ASP A 35 21.54 -17.59 11.09
C ASP A 35 22.80 -16.72 11.28
N LEU A 36 23.97 -17.34 11.40
CA LEU A 36 25.26 -16.64 11.41
C LEU A 36 25.50 -15.87 10.10
N GLY A 37 25.14 -16.44 8.95
CA GLY A 37 25.24 -15.80 7.65
C GLY A 37 24.34 -14.56 7.55
N ILE A 38 23.09 -14.67 7.99
CA ILE A 38 22.12 -13.57 8.01
C ILE A 38 22.55 -12.48 9.00
N ASP A 39 23.05 -12.85 10.17
CA ASP A 39 23.53 -11.88 11.17
C ASP A 39 24.78 -11.15 10.70
N HIS A 40 25.69 -11.83 9.97
CA HIS A 40 26.83 -11.21 9.34
C HIS A 40 26.41 -10.18 8.26
N VAL A 41 25.41 -10.51 7.43
CA VAL A 41 24.85 -9.59 6.43
C VAL A 41 24.19 -8.38 7.11
N LYS A 42 23.40 -8.61 8.16
CA LYS A 42 22.78 -7.52 8.94
C LYS A 42 23.83 -6.64 9.61
N LYS A 43 24.91 -7.21 10.12
CA LYS A 43 26.03 -6.47 10.72
C LYS A 43 26.74 -5.60 9.67
N LYS A 44 27.09 -6.17 8.52
CA LYS A 44 27.66 -5.42 7.38
C LYS A 44 26.75 -4.32 6.88
N ALA A 45 25.44 -4.56 6.82
CA ALA A 45 24.47 -3.53 6.44
C ALA A 45 24.39 -2.38 7.46
N LYS A 46 24.57 -2.64 8.76
CA LYS A 46 24.66 -1.59 9.79
C LYS A 46 26.01 -0.85 9.76
N GLU A 47 27.05 -1.51 9.30
CA GLU A 47 28.41 -0.95 9.15
C GLU A 47 28.59 -0.19 7.83
N ASP A 48 27.69 -0.37 6.86
CA ASP A 48 27.71 0.34 5.60
C ASP A 48 27.69 1.87 5.85
N PRO A 49 28.68 2.62 5.33
CA PRO A 49 28.79 4.06 5.55
C PRO A 49 27.56 4.85 5.09
N THR A 50 26.85 4.36 4.08
CA THR A 50 25.62 4.95 3.53
C THR A 50 24.47 4.77 4.51
N VAL A 51 24.31 3.55 5.04
CA VAL A 51 23.29 3.23 6.05
C VAL A 51 23.56 4.00 7.36
N GLN A 52 24.82 4.10 7.79
CA GLN A 52 25.20 4.89 8.97
C GLN A 52 24.90 6.38 8.79
N ARG A 53 25.29 6.98 7.66
CA ARG A 53 24.99 8.38 7.35
C ARG A 53 23.48 8.63 7.34
N TYR A 54 22.70 7.74 6.74
CA TYR A 54 21.25 7.85 6.72
C TYR A 54 20.63 7.76 8.13
N GLN A 55 21.08 6.83 8.97
CA GLN A 55 20.63 6.76 10.36
C GLN A 55 20.99 8.01 11.17
N VAL A 56 22.19 8.56 10.97
CA VAL A 56 22.63 9.81 11.60
C VAL A 56 21.78 11.00 11.14
N ILE A 57 21.46 11.09 9.85
CA ILE A 57 20.58 12.13 9.31
C ILE A 57 19.16 12.01 9.87
N LYS A 58 18.61 10.80 9.98
CA LYS A 58 17.29 10.56 10.58
C LYS A 58 17.24 10.85 12.08
N ARG A 59 18.35 10.64 12.79
CA ARG A 59 18.45 10.89 14.24
C ARG A 59 18.80 12.34 14.58
N LYS A 60 19.25 13.15 13.62
CA LYS A 60 19.44 14.59 13.82
C LYS A 60 18.07 15.24 14.03
N PRO A 61 17.78 15.83 15.21
CA PRO A 61 16.59 16.67 15.37
C PRO A 61 16.64 17.78 14.32
N GLN A 62 15.50 18.11 13.71
CA GLN A 62 15.47 19.36 12.93
C GLN A 62 15.86 20.50 13.86
N THR A 63 16.87 21.27 13.46
CA THR A 63 17.24 22.47 14.21
C THR A 63 16.09 23.46 14.17
N GLU A 64 15.96 24.28 15.21
CA GLU A 64 14.93 25.33 15.29
C GLU A 64 14.97 26.25 14.05
N ALA A 65 16.16 26.55 13.54
CA ALA A 65 16.34 27.30 12.29
C ALA A 65 15.80 26.57 11.04
N GLN A 66 15.92 25.24 10.97
CA GLN A 66 15.35 24.44 9.89
C GLN A 66 13.83 24.37 9.99
N ALA A 67 13.30 24.11 11.20
CA ALA A 67 11.87 24.12 11.46
C ALA A 67 11.26 25.49 11.13
N ARG A 68 11.92 26.59 11.53
CA ARG A 68 11.56 27.97 11.19
C ARG A 68 11.46 28.18 9.69
N LYS A 69 12.48 27.76 8.93
CA LYS A 69 12.48 27.85 7.46
C LYS A 69 11.33 27.07 6.85
N ASN A 70 11.06 25.86 7.35
CA ASN A 70 9.98 25.00 6.86
C ASN A 70 8.61 25.65 7.11
N MET A 71 8.38 26.20 8.32
CA MET A 71 7.13 26.90 8.66
C MET A 71 6.92 28.15 7.80
N ILE A 72 7.95 28.98 7.62
CA ILE A 72 7.88 30.16 6.74
C ILE A 72 7.56 29.74 5.30
N MET A 73 8.17 28.68 4.80
CA MET A 73 7.92 28.17 3.45
C MET A 73 6.49 27.67 3.28
N TYR A 74 5.95 26.95 4.27
CA TYR A 74 4.55 26.53 4.28
C TYR A 74 3.62 27.74 4.19
N LEU A 75 3.80 28.71 5.09
CA LEU A 75 2.97 29.93 5.13
C LEU A 75 3.07 30.75 3.83
N LYS A 76 4.24 30.80 3.19
CA LYS A 76 4.40 31.41 1.88
C LYS A 76 3.58 30.68 0.81
N ASN A 77 3.64 29.35 0.78
CA ASN A 77 3.06 28.55 -0.29
C ASN A 77 1.54 28.36 -0.14
N VAL A 78 1.06 28.20 1.10
CA VAL A 78 -0.35 27.92 1.39
C VAL A 78 -1.14 29.21 1.54
N ASP A 79 -0.64 30.15 2.36
CA ASP A 79 -1.35 31.38 2.70
C ASP A 79 -0.84 32.62 1.94
N GLY A 80 0.19 32.48 1.10
CA GLY A 80 0.70 33.59 0.29
C GLY A 80 1.52 34.63 1.06
N PHE A 81 2.01 34.32 2.27
CA PHE A 81 2.80 35.27 3.05
C PHE A 81 4.09 35.68 2.34
N ARG A 82 4.44 36.97 2.43
CA ARG A 82 5.72 37.47 1.94
C ARG A 82 6.85 37.12 2.92
N LEU A 83 8.02 36.74 2.40
CA LEU A 83 9.18 36.38 3.24
C LEU A 83 9.67 37.53 4.14
N ASN A 84 9.50 38.79 3.69
CA ASN A 84 9.92 39.96 4.46
C ASN A 84 9.11 40.16 5.74
N TYR A 85 7.88 39.65 5.80
CA TYR A 85 7.03 39.69 6.99
C TYR A 85 7.71 38.99 8.18
N PHE A 86 8.40 37.88 7.92
CA PHE A 86 9.07 37.08 8.95
C PHE A 86 10.46 37.60 9.36
N LYS A 87 10.90 38.75 8.83
CA LYS A 87 12.19 39.34 9.23
C LYS A 87 12.06 39.91 10.64
N GLY A 88 12.95 39.48 11.54
CA GLY A 88 12.96 39.93 12.94
C GLY A 88 11.97 39.21 13.86
N MET A 89 11.04 38.40 13.32
CA MET A 89 10.15 37.58 14.17
C MET A 89 10.89 36.40 14.80
N SER A 90 10.56 36.14 16.07
CA SER A 90 11.09 35.01 16.83
C SER A 90 10.56 33.68 16.28
N TYR A 91 11.15 32.57 16.73
CA TYR A 91 10.63 31.24 16.38
C TYR A 91 9.21 31.04 16.90
N ASP A 92 8.94 31.45 18.15
CA ASP A 92 7.65 31.25 18.81
C ASP A 92 6.52 32.04 18.13
N ASP A 93 6.79 33.28 17.69
CA ASP A 93 5.81 34.07 16.94
C ASP A 93 5.44 33.40 15.62
N ILE A 94 6.45 32.90 14.89
CA ILE A 94 6.25 32.20 13.60
C ILE A 94 5.50 30.90 13.82
N ARG A 95 5.86 30.17 14.87
CA ARG A 95 5.22 28.91 15.26
C ARG A 95 3.75 29.14 15.58
N LEU A 96 3.41 30.20 16.33
CA LEU A 96 2.03 30.53 16.66
C LEU A 96 1.19 30.79 15.39
N ILE A 97 1.73 31.58 14.46
CA ILE A 97 1.06 31.86 13.18
C ILE A 97 0.88 30.56 12.36
N PHE A 98 1.92 29.73 12.32
CA PHE A 98 1.89 28.45 11.64
C PHE A 98 0.83 27.51 12.24
N GLU A 99 0.78 27.35 13.56
CA GLU A 99 -0.18 26.48 14.24
C GLU A 99 -1.62 26.88 13.96
N VAL A 100 -1.94 28.19 14.02
CA VAL A 100 -3.28 28.69 13.70
C VAL A 100 -3.69 28.36 12.26
N LYS A 101 -2.78 28.58 11.30
CA LYS A 101 -3.05 28.31 9.89
C LYS A 101 -3.13 26.81 9.58
N PHE A 102 -2.22 26.04 10.16
CA PHE A 102 -2.19 24.59 10.00
C PHE A 102 -3.47 23.95 10.54
N ASN A 103 -3.89 24.31 11.75
CA ASN A 103 -5.10 23.76 12.37
C ASN A 103 -6.35 24.12 11.56
N SER A 104 -6.48 25.37 11.09
CA SER A 104 -7.59 25.76 10.22
C SER A 104 -7.64 24.94 8.92
N ASN A 105 -6.49 24.60 8.35
CA ASN A 105 -6.43 23.76 7.15
C ASN A 105 -6.79 22.31 7.44
N ILE A 106 -6.37 21.77 8.60
CA ILE A 106 -6.76 20.43 9.04
C ILE A 106 -8.27 20.34 9.25
N ASP A 107 -8.88 21.32 9.91
CA ASP A 107 -10.32 21.37 10.12
C ASP A 107 -11.09 21.39 8.79
N PHE A 108 -10.61 22.18 7.83
CA PHE A 108 -11.20 22.23 6.49
C PHE A 108 -11.10 20.88 5.75
N LEU A 109 -9.94 20.23 5.80
CA LEU A 109 -9.73 18.92 5.18
C LEU A 109 -10.60 17.83 5.82
N LEU A 110 -10.71 17.84 7.16
CA LEU A 110 -11.54 16.89 7.88
C LEU A 110 -13.01 17.03 7.49
N LYS A 111 -13.50 18.27 7.45
CA LYS A 111 -14.86 18.58 7.01
C LYS A 111 -15.13 18.13 5.57
N THR A 112 -14.17 18.34 4.68
CA THR A 112 -14.30 17.94 3.27
C THR A 112 -14.35 16.41 3.13
N LYS A 113 -13.53 15.70 3.91
CA LYS A 113 -13.53 14.24 3.92
C LYS A 113 -14.88 13.68 4.38
N GLU A 114 -15.43 14.23 5.46
CA GLU A 114 -16.74 13.83 5.99
C GLU A 114 -17.86 14.05 4.96
N GLN A 115 -17.86 15.19 4.26
CA GLN A 115 -18.83 15.49 3.20
C GLN A 115 -18.76 14.50 2.03
N ILE A 116 -17.54 14.15 1.58
CA ILE A 116 -17.35 13.17 0.50
C ILE A 116 -17.85 11.79 0.93
N GLU A 117 -17.54 11.37 2.16
CA GLU A 117 -17.99 10.08 2.70
C GLU A 117 -19.54 10.03 2.83
N GLU A 118 -20.16 11.12 3.26
CA GLU A 118 -21.62 11.25 3.31
C GLU A 118 -22.26 11.20 1.91
N GLU A 119 -21.69 11.91 0.94
CA GLU A 119 -22.15 11.89 -0.45
C GLU A 119 -22.03 10.50 -1.09
N GLU A 120 -20.91 9.81 -0.87
CA GLU A 120 -20.70 8.43 -1.33
C GLU A 120 -21.74 7.47 -0.71
N SER A 121 -21.99 7.57 0.60
CA SER A 121 -22.99 6.73 1.27
C SER A 121 -24.41 6.95 0.72
N THR A 122 -24.76 8.20 0.44
CA THR A 122 -26.06 8.58 -0.14
C THR A 122 -26.20 8.07 -1.57
N ALA A 123 -25.13 8.18 -2.38
CA ALA A 123 -25.11 7.67 -3.74
C ALA A 123 -25.30 6.15 -3.77
N LEU A 124 -24.61 5.42 -2.88
CA LEU A 124 -24.78 3.97 -2.74
C LEU A 124 -26.20 3.59 -2.34
N GLN A 125 -26.82 4.33 -1.42
CA GLN A 125 -28.22 4.09 -1.04
C GLN A 125 -29.16 4.26 -2.25
N ARG A 126 -29.00 5.33 -3.04
CA ARG A 126 -29.81 5.58 -4.25
C ARG A 126 -29.66 4.46 -5.29
N ILE A 127 -28.44 3.95 -5.47
CA ILE A 127 -28.18 2.81 -6.39
C ILE A 127 -28.93 1.56 -5.91
N ASN A 128 -28.84 1.24 -4.62
CA ASN A 128 -29.50 0.07 -4.04
C ASN A 128 -31.04 0.16 -4.14
N GLU A 129 -31.62 1.34 -3.90
CA GLU A 129 -33.05 1.59 -4.07
C GLU A 129 -33.48 1.39 -5.54
N THR A 130 -32.67 1.89 -6.49
CA THR A 130 -32.94 1.72 -7.93
C THR A 130 -32.89 0.26 -8.34
N LEU A 131 -31.87 -0.49 -7.90
CA LEU A 131 -31.74 -1.93 -8.15
C LEU A 131 -32.93 -2.72 -7.56
N ALA A 132 -33.38 -2.37 -6.36
CA ALA A 132 -34.55 -2.99 -5.75
C ALA A 132 -35.83 -2.74 -6.56
N GLN A 133 -36.03 -1.52 -7.07
CA GLN A 133 -37.16 -1.17 -7.93
C GLN A 133 -37.12 -1.94 -9.26
N GLU A 134 -35.96 -2.03 -9.91
CA GLU A 134 -35.81 -2.81 -11.14
C GLU A 134 -36.06 -4.31 -10.91
N ALA A 135 -35.55 -4.87 -9.81
CA ALA A 135 -35.80 -6.26 -9.45
C ALA A 135 -37.30 -6.53 -9.20
N ALA A 136 -38.00 -5.60 -8.53
CA ALA A 136 -39.45 -5.70 -8.34
C ALA A 136 -40.22 -5.64 -9.67
N LYS A 137 -39.84 -4.74 -10.60
CA LYS A 137 -40.44 -4.66 -11.94
C LYS A 137 -40.21 -5.95 -12.73
N ARG A 138 -38.99 -6.52 -12.70
CA ARG A 138 -38.67 -7.80 -13.37
C ARG A 138 -39.49 -8.96 -12.81
N ARG A 139 -39.72 -9.02 -11.49
CA ARG A 139 -40.56 -10.05 -10.87
C ARG A 139 -42.01 -9.98 -11.37
N LYS A 140 -42.60 -8.78 -11.38
CA LYS A 140 -43.96 -8.57 -11.94
C LYS A 140 -44.05 -8.99 -13.40
N LEU A 141 -43.07 -8.59 -14.21
CA LEU A 141 -43.03 -8.96 -15.62
C LEU A 141 -42.91 -10.48 -15.83
N ASN A 142 -42.11 -11.17 -15.00
CA ASN A 142 -42.01 -12.63 -15.05
C ASN A 142 -43.31 -13.32 -14.62
N GLU A 143 -44.01 -12.81 -13.60
CA GLU A 143 -45.33 -13.33 -13.20
C GLU A 143 -46.36 -13.18 -14.33
N GLU A 144 -46.42 -12.03 -15.00
CA GLU A 144 -47.28 -11.81 -16.16
C GLU A 144 -46.94 -12.79 -17.30
N VAL A 145 -45.66 -12.98 -17.60
CA VAL A 145 -45.20 -13.94 -18.63
C VAL A 145 -45.63 -15.37 -18.29
N GLU A 146 -45.48 -15.81 -17.04
CA GLU A 146 -45.92 -17.14 -16.61
C GLU A 146 -47.45 -17.30 -16.66
N ASP A 147 -48.21 -16.26 -16.32
CA ASP A 147 -49.67 -16.28 -16.42
C ASP A 147 -50.15 -16.34 -17.88
N PHE A 148 -49.47 -15.62 -18.80
CA PHE A 148 -49.70 -15.73 -20.24
C PHE A 148 -49.41 -17.13 -20.78
N LYS A 149 -48.32 -17.77 -20.35
CA LYS A 149 -48.03 -19.17 -20.74
C LYS A 149 -49.14 -20.12 -20.29
N ARG A 150 -49.64 -19.98 -19.06
CA ARG A 150 -50.75 -20.80 -18.54
C ARG A 150 -52.03 -20.60 -19.35
N HIS A 151 -52.36 -19.37 -19.74
CA HIS A 151 -53.54 -19.07 -20.56
C HIS A 151 -53.44 -19.63 -21.99
N LEU A 152 -52.24 -19.68 -22.58
CA LEU A 152 -52.01 -20.24 -23.91
C LEU A 152 -51.93 -21.78 -23.96
N LYS A 153 -51.90 -22.45 -22.79
CA LYS A 153 -51.92 -23.91 -22.65
C LYS A 153 -50.82 -24.61 -23.49
N ILE A 154 -49.59 -24.08 -23.40
CA ILE A 154 -48.34 -24.76 -23.77
C ILE A 154 -47.65 -25.20 -22.48
#